data_AF-A0A1H8MG47-F1
#
_entry.id   AF-A0A1H8MG47-F1
#
_cell.length_a   1.000
_cell.length_b   1.000
_cell.length_c   1.000
_cell.angle_alpha   90.00
_cell.angle_beta   90.00
_cell.angle_gamma   90.00
#
_symmetry.space_group_name_H-M   'P 1'
#
loop_
_entity.id
_entity.type
_entity.pdbx_description
1 polymer ?
#
loop_
_entity_poly.entity_id
_entity_poly.type
_entity_poly.pdbx_seq_one_letter_code
_entity_poly.pdbx_strand_id
1 'polypeptide(L)'
;MRYKSVLLVSMCIITSSLTFNACKDGNANGTKTEASLLGKKFITAQNLNISILLDLSDRIDPKRNPSPSMEFYRRDLGYIESISNAFEGHLRSKPIIKINDQIQVYFEPEPLNAEINSLAKKLRLSFSKNNLTKESIKKMSTQFTSISEQIYKLAINDKKYLGADIWGFFKNKVKDYCIKPDHRNILFILTDGYMFHEDSKFMEGNRSSYLTSPLIKALKLQSSEYCNLIKEKGYGFVKATEGLTNLEVVILGINPAKGNPFEGDVINAFWTNWLQSMNVKGPITKPMSADLPSNLDPVIQKYINY
;
A
#
# COMPACT_ATOMS: atom_id res chain seq x y z
N MET A 1 -37.93 60.07 3.84
CA MET A 1 -37.42 60.25 2.46
C MET A 1 -35.91 59.98 2.49
N ARG A 2 -35.43 59.17 1.54
CA ARG A 2 -34.05 58.68 1.28
C ARG A 2 -33.56 57.40 2.00
N TYR A 3 -33.39 56.40 1.13
CA TYR A 3 -32.81 55.06 1.22
C TYR A 3 -31.47 54.93 1.96
N LYS A 4 -31.21 53.74 2.49
CA LYS A 4 -30.00 52.95 2.17
C LYS A 4 -30.22 51.45 2.45
N SER A 5 -30.09 50.67 1.38
CA SER A 5 -30.04 49.21 1.36
C SER A 5 -28.65 48.72 1.79
N VAL A 6 -28.57 47.68 2.62
CA VAL A 6 -27.36 46.84 2.72
C VAL A 6 -27.78 45.38 2.87
N LEU A 7 -27.45 44.62 1.84
CA LEU A 7 -27.42 43.15 1.79
C LEU A 7 -26.25 42.68 2.69
N LEU A 8 -26.48 41.73 3.60
CA LEU A 8 -25.38 40.99 4.23
C LEU A 8 -25.55 39.49 3.94
N VAL A 9 -24.67 39.00 3.07
CA VAL A 9 -24.42 37.58 2.80
C VAL A 9 -23.10 37.22 3.51
N SER A 10 -22.95 35.92 3.83
CA SER A 10 -21.72 35.23 4.25
C SER A 10 -21.43 35.24 5.76
N MET A 11 -20.91 34.19 6.40
CA MET A 11 -20.41 32.89 5.94
C MET A 11 -20.32 31.98 7.17
N CYS A 12 -20.82 30.75 7.11
CA CYS A 12 -20.53 29.72 8.11
C CYS A 12 -19.07 29.28 7.97
N ILE A 13 -18.24 29.56 8.97
CA ILE A 13 -16.90 28.99 9.09
C ILE A 13 -17.01 27.76 10.00
N ILE A 14 -17.01 26.57 9.39
CA ILE A 14 -16.77 25.31 10.09
C ILE A 14 -15.27 25.04 9.95
N THR A 15 -14.49 25.37 10.97
CA THR A 15 -13.09 24.94 11.07
C THR A 15 -13.03 23.52 11.64
N SER A 16 -12.85 22.53 10.76
CA SER A 16 -12.45 21.18 11.14
C SER A 16 -10.93 21.12 11.32
N SER A 17 -10.46 21.21 12.55
CA SER A 17 -9.03 21.08 12.89
C SER A 17 -8.73 19.66 13.33
N LEU A 18 -8.29 18.81 12.40
CA LEU A 18 -7.55 17.57 12.69
C LEU A 18 -6.47 17.38 11.62
N THR A 19 -5.30 17.98 11.85
CA THR A 19 -4.06 17.65 11.15
C THR A 19 -3.05 17.18 12.17
N PHE A 20 -2.68 15.90 12.14
CA PHE A 20 -1.46 15.41 12.78
C PHE A 20 -0.41 15.10 11.72
N ASN A 21 0.80 15.57 12.03
CA ASN A 21 1.93 15.82 11.15
C ASN A 21 2.71 14.56 10.74
N ALA A 22 3.03 14.44 9.44
CA ALA A 22 4.06 13.54 8.92
C ALA A 22 5.46 14.18 8.80
N CYS A 23 5.60 15.50 8.95
CA CYS A 23 6.89 16.18 9.18
C CYS A 23 6.93 16.54 10.68
N LYS A 24 7.67 15.77 11.50
CA LYS A 24 7.89 16.10 12.92
C LYS A 24 9.35 16.45 13.12
N ASP A 25 9.61 17.72 13.44
CA ASP A 25 10.91 18.21 13.86
C ASP A 25 11.29 17.62 15.23
N GLY A 26 12.59 17.31 15.37
CA GLY A 26 13.15 16.76 16.59
C GLY A 26 13.18 17.78 17.72
N ASN A 27 12.46 17.47 18.81
CA ASN A 27 12.87 17.85 20.16
C ASN A 27 12.10 16.99 21.18
N ALA A 28 12.84 16.24 22.00
CA ALA A 28 12.31 15.38 23.04
C ALA A 28 12.76 15.91 24.41
N ASN A 29 11.81 16.42 25.19
CA ASN A 29 11.88 16.44 26.65
C ASN A 29 10.57 15.81 27.16
N GLY A 30 10.72 14.89 28.13
CA GLY A 30 9.72 13.90 28.45
C GLY A 30 8.69 14.31 29.51
N THR A 31 7.66 13.47 29.63
CA THR A 31 7.03 13.11 30.91
C THR A 31 6.27 11.79 30.73
N LYS A 32 6.49 10.87 31.66
CA LYS A 32 5.72 9.64 31.85
C LYS A 32 4.44 9.98 32.63
N THR A 33 3.29 9.46 32.20
CA THR A 33 2.26 8.97 33.14
C THR A 33 1.42 7.86 32.51
N GLU A 34 1.15 6.86 33.35
CA GLU A 34 0.35 5.67 33.14
C GLU A 34 -1.11 5.97 32.84
N ALA A 35 -1.74 5.12 32.03
CA ALA A 35 -3.09 4.60 32.31
C ALA A 35 -3.28 3.28 31.56
N SER A 36 -3.16 2.20 32.31
CA SER A 36 -3.81 0.94 31.97
C SER A 36 -5.33 1.17 31.89
N LEU A 37 -5.96 0.62 30.85
CA LEU A 37 -7.37 0.20 30.74
C LEU A 37 -7.73 0.16 29.25
N LEU A 38 -7.41 -0.95 28.58
CA LEU A 38 -8.18 -1.39 27.43
C LEU A 38 -8.12 -2.93 27.41
N GLY A 39 -9.14 -3.51 28.03
CA GLY A 39 -9.43 -4.93 27.96
C GLY A 39 -9.59 -5.40 26.52
N LYS A 40 -9.47 -6.72 26.35
CA LYS A 40 -9.72 -7.51 25.12
C LYS A 40 -10.68 -6.79 24.16
N LYS A 41 -10.11 -6.10 23.17
CA LYS A 41 -10.86 -5.47 22.09
C LYS A 41 -11.39 -6.58 21.20
N PHE A 42 -12.72 -6.64 21.02
CA PHE A 42 -13.39 -7.56 20.10
C PHE A 42 -12.69 -7.55 18.74
N ILE A 43 -12.20 -8.70 18.28
CA ILE A 43 -11.82 -8.91 16.89
C ILE A 43 -13.04 -8.55 16.06
N THR A 44 -12.92 -7.53 15.20
CA THR A 44 -14.04 -6.97 14.46
C THR A 44 -14.71 -8.05 13.63
N ALA A 45 -16.01 -8.23 13.80
CA ALA A 45 -16.85 -9.16 13.04
C ALA A 45 -17.04 -8.78 11.55
N GLN A 46 -16.23 -7.85 11.03
CA GLN A 46 -16.33 -7.33 9.68
C GLN A 46 -15.74 -8.32 8.66
N ASN A 47 -16.26 -8.32 7.44
CA ASN A 47 -15.68 -9.07 6.32
C ASN A 47 -14.42 -8.37 5.80
N LEU A 48 -13.37 -9.14 5.54
CA LEU A 48 -12.15 -8.64 4.93
C LEU A 48 -12.18 -8.83 3.41
N ASN A 49 -11.76 -7.79 2.70
CA ASN A 49 -11.39 -7.85 1.30
C ASN A 49 -9.92 -7.44 1.18
N ILE A 50 -9.03 -8.42 1.07
CA ILE A 50 -7.60 -8.19 0.95
C ILE A 50 -7.19 -8.28 -0.53
N SER A 51 -6.57 -7.22 -1.02
CA SER A 51 -5.93 -7.15 -2.33
C SER A 51 -4.42 -7.03 -2.14
N ILE A 52 -3.65 -7.72 -2.98
CA ILE A 52 -2.18 -7.63 -2.99
C ILE A 52 -1.75 -7.28 -4.42
N LEU A 53 -1.18 -6.10 -4.63
CA LEU A 53 -0.59 -5.68 -5.90
C LEU A 53 0.92 -5.98 -5.86
N LEU A 54 1.37 -6.87 -6.74
CA LEU A 54 2.77 -7.26 -6.83
C LEU A 54 3.50 -6.52 -7.93
N ASP A 55 4.64 -5.93 -7.59
CA ASP A 55 5.56 -5.33 -8.53
C ASP A 55 6.56 -6.35 -9.07
N LEU A 56 6.41 -6.68 -10.35
CA LEU A 56 7.29 -7.60 -11.10
C LEU A 56 8.31 -6.85 -11.95
N SER A 57 8.68 -5.62 -11.57
CA SER A 57 9.84 -4.92 -12.11
C SER A 57 11.14 -5.67 -11.83
N ASP A 58 12.24 -5.19 -12.41
CA ASP A 58 13.55 -5.81 -12.27
C ASP A 58 14.12 -5.75 -10.85
N ARG A 59 13.45 -5.06 -9.92
CA ARG A 59 13.71 -5.10 -8.47
C ARG A 59 13.79 -6.52 -7.89
N ILE A 60 13.08 -7.47 -8.50
CA ILE A 60 12.99 -8.87 -8.05
C ILE A 60 14.21 -9.69 -8.48
N ASP A 61 15.00 -9.20 -9.42
CA ASP A 61 16.17 -9.89 -9.97
C ASP A 61 17.35 -9.82 -8.99
N PRO A 62 17.78 -10.93 -8.37
CA PRO A 62 18.87 -10.92 -7.41
C PRO A 62 20.23 -10.58 -8.02
N LYS A 63 20.40 -10.69 -9.35
CA LYS A 63 21.63 -10.28 -10.04
C LYS A 63 21.69 -8.78 -10.24
N ARG A 64 20.56 -8.14 -10.58
CA ARG A 64 20.48 -6.69 -10.75
C ARG A 64 20.42 -5.96 -9.40
N ASN A 65 19.70 -6.55 -8.45
CA ASN A 65 19.41 -5.97 -7.14
C ASN A 65 19.88 -6.92 -6.02
N PRO A 66 21.21 -7.13 -5.87
CA PRO A 66 21.74 -8.03 -4.86
C PRO A 66 21.50 -7.48 -3.45
N SER A 67 21.14 -8.37 -2.55
CA SER A 67 20.95 -8.08 -1.14
C SER A 67 21.65 -9.15 -0.30
N PRO A 68 22.64 -8.77 0.53
CA PRO A 68 23.48 -9.74 1.24
C PRO A 68 22.70 -10.54 2.30
N SER A 69 21.63 -9.97 2.86
CA SER A 69 20.85 -10.61 3.92
C SER A 69 19.76 -11.54 3.38
N MET A 70 19.08 -11.13 2.30
CA MET A 70 17.98 -11.87 1.68
C MET A 70 17.53 -11.16 0.39
N GLU A 71 17.40 -11.91 -0.70
CA GLU A 71 16.89 -11.43 -2.00
C GLU A 71 15.51 -10.79 -1.85
N PHE A 72 15.23 -9.70 -2.59
CA PHE A 72 14.00 -8.93 -2.40
C PHE A 72 12.73 -9.75 -2.67
N TYR A 73 12.71 -10.58 -3.72
CA TYR A 73 11.56 -11.46 -3.98
C TYR A 73 11.31 -12.45 -2.83
N ARG A 74 12.35 -12.90 -2.11
CA ARG A 74 12.18 -13.75 -0.92
C ARG A 74 11.60 -12.99 0.26
N ARG A 75 11.95 -11.71 0.41
CA ARG A 75 11.32 -10.84 1.41
C ARG A 75 9.83 -10.68 1.12
N ASP A 76 9.48 -10.42 -0.14
CA ASP A 76 8.08 -10.35 -0.59
C ASP A 76 7.33 -11.64 -0.29
N LEU A 77 7.92 -12.81 -0.55
CA LEU A 77 7.31 -14.10 -0.20
C LEU A 77 7.01 -14.22 1.30
N GLY A 78 7.92 -13.76 2.15
CA GLY A 78 7.68 -13.71 3.59
C GLY A 78 6.57 -12.73 3.97
N TYR A 79 6.45 -11.58 3.29
CA TYR A 79 5.34 -10.66 3.52
C TYR A 79 4.00 -11.25 3.07
N ILE A 80 3.94 -11.93 1.92
CA ILE A 80 2.76 -12.63 1.42
C ILE A 80 2.35 -13.75 2.39
N GLU A 81 3.32 -14.49 2.92
CA GLU A 81 3.10 -15.49 3.96
C GLU A 81 2.49 -14.85 5.21
N SER A 82 3.06 -13.75 5.71
CA SER A 82 2.49 -13.02 6.85
C SER A 82 1.06 -12.53 6.60
N ILE A 83 0.78 -11.94 5.42
CA ILE A 83 -0.56 -11.46 5.04
C ILE A 83 -1.55 -12.64 5.00
N SER A 84 -1.18 -13.75 4.36
CA SER A 84 -2.05 -14.92 4.23
C SER A 84 -2.28 -15.63 5.57
N ASN A 85 -1.26 -15.73 6.43
CA ASN A 85 -1.39 -16.23 7.80
C ASN A 85 -2.30 -15.36 8.66
N ALA A 86 -2.20 -14.04 8.54
CA ALA A 86 -3.05 -13.12 9.28
C ALA A 86 -4.52 -13.25 8.84
N PHE A 87 -4.77 -13.34 7.54
CA PHE A 87 -6.09 -13.60 6.99
C PHE A 87 -6.63 -14.98 7.39
N GLU A 88 -5.77 -16.00 7.45
CA GLU A 88 -6.13 -17.32 7.99
C GLU A 88 -6.58 -17.23 9.45
N GLY A 89 -5.82 -16.51 10.28
CA GLY A 89 -6.16 -16.23 11.67
C GLY A 89 -7.51 -15.53 11.81
N HIS A 90 -7.78 -14.52 10.97
CA HIS A 90 -9.08 -13.84 10.89
C HIS A 90 -10.22 -14.84 10.62
N LEU A 91 -10.10 -15.66 9.57
CA LEU A 91 -11.10 -16.68 9.23
C LEU A 91 -11.36 -17.66 10.38
N ARG A 92 -10.30 -18.12 11.06
CA ARG A 92 -10.41 -19.05 12.20
C ARG A 92 -11.11 -18.43 13.41
N SER A 93 -10.95 -17.13 13.61
CA SER A 93 -11.54 -16.40 14.74
C SER A 93 -13.03 -16.09 14.55
N LYS A 94 -13.53 -16.17 13.32
CA LYS A 94 -14.86 -15.68 12.94
C LYS A 94 -15.90 -16.81 12.88
N PRO A 95 -17.14 -16.59 13.36
CA PRO A 95 -18.21 -17.57 13.22
C PRO A 95 -18.49 -17.91 11.76
N ILE A 96 -18.54 -19.21 11.41
CA ILE A 96 -18.68 -19.68 10.01
C ILE A 96 -19.88 -19.04 9.30
N ILE A 97 -21.02 -18.89 9.99
CA ILE A 97 -22.23 -18.32 9.42
C ILE A 97 -22.08 -16.85 8.99
N LYS A 98 -21.08 -16.14 9.52
CA LYS A 98 -20.78 -14.73 9.21
C LYS A 98 -19.66 -14.56 8.18
N ILE A 99 -19.03 -15.64 7.71
CA ILE A 99 -17.90 -15.55 6.79
C ILE A 99 -18.39 -15.17 5.38
N ASN A 100 -17.77 -14.14 4.84
CA ASN A 100 -17.92 -13.63 3.47
C ASN A 100 -16.66 -12.82 3.16
N ASP A 101 -15.51 -13.48 3.18
CA ASP A 101 -14.19 -12.86 3.18
C ASP A 101 -13.44 -13.23 1.89
N GLN A 102 -12.53 -12.39 1.42
CA GLN A 102 -11.75 -12.68 0.22
C GLN A 102 -10.33 -12.14 0.29
N ILE A 103 -9.42 -12.83 -0.40
CA ILE A 103 -8.01 -12.45 -0.57
C ILE A 103 -7.59 -12.71 -2.02
N GLN A 104 -6.95 -11.73 -2.65
CA GLN A 104 -6.64 -11.75 -4.08
C GLN A 104 -5.29 -11.10 -4.40
N VAL A 105 -4.60 -11.65 -5.39
CA VAL A 105 -3.37 -11.05 -5.97
C VAL A 105 -3.66 -10.43 -7.34
N TYR A 106 -3.09 -9.25 -7.59
CA TYR A 106 -3.17 -8.48 -8.81
C TYR A 106 -1.79 -8.12 -9.34
N PHE A 107 -1.74 -7.89 -10.65
CA PHE A 107 -0.59 -7.43 -11.41
C PHE A 107 -1.06 -6.32 -12.35
N GLU A 108 -0.26 -5.29 -12.56
CA GLU A 108 -0.52 -4.26 -13.55
C GLU A 108 0.78 -3.87 -14.26
N PRO A 109 0.90 -4.02 -15.59
CA PRO A 109 -0.04 -4.67 -16.50
C PRO A 109 -0.17 -6.18 -16.24
N GLU A 110 -1.13 -6.82 -16.90
CA GLU A 110 -1.25 -8.28 -16.83
C GLU A 110 0.01 -8.95 -17.41
N PRO A 111 0.58 -9.97 -16.75
CA PRO A 111 1.74 -10.69 -17.24
C PRO A 111 1.48 -11.28 -18.63
N LEU A 112 2.41 -11.09 -19.56
CA LEU A 112 2.31 -11.69 -20.91
C LEU A 112 2.44 -13.22 -20.87
N ASN A 113 3.05 -13.76 -19.82
CA ASN A 113 3.21 -15.19 -19.62
C ASN A 113 1.88 -15.82 -19.18
N ALA A 114 1.31 -16.67 -20.05
CA ALA A 114 0.04 -17.35 -19.79
C ALA A 114 0.06 -18.28 -18.56
N GLU A 115 1.23 -18.83 -18.22
CA GLU A 115 1.41 -19.63 -17.00
C GLU A 115 1.27 -18.75 -15.76
N ILE A 116 1.90 -17.57 -15.74
CA ILE A 116 1.72 -16.59 -14.65
C ILE A 116 0.25 -16.22 -14.53
N ASN A 117 -0.47 -15.98 -15.63
CA ASN A 117 -1.91 -15.69 -15.58
C ASN A 117 -2.73 -16.85 -15.01
N SER A 118 -2.36 -18.11 -15.32
CA SER A 118 -3.00 -19.30 -14.76
C SER A 118 -2.75 -19.42 -13.26
N LEU A 119 -1.52 -19.16 -12.80
CA LEU A 119 -1.14 -19.14 -11.40
C LEU A 119 -1.85 -18.01 -10.63
N ALA A 120 -1.92 -16.80 -11.21
CA ALA A 120 -2.61 -15.65 -10.63
C ALA A 120 -4.09 -15.93 -10.32
N LYS A 121 -4.79 -16.67 -11.19
CA LYS A 121 -6.19 -17.08 -10.96
C LYS A 121 -6.34 -17.94 -9.70
N LYS A 122 -5.35 -18.77 -9.39
CA LYS A 122 -5.34 -19.61 -8.17
C LYS A 122 -5.07 -18.80 -6.89
N LEU A 123 -4.61 -17.55 -7.02
CA LEU A 123 -4.42 -16.62 -5.90
C LEU A 123 -5.64 -15.73 -5.68
N ARG A 124 -6.81 -16.08 -6.23
CA ARG A 124 -8.09 -15.42 -5.96
C ARG A 124 -8.99 -16.35 -5.16
N LEU A 125 -9.03 -16.17 -3.85
CA LEU A 125 -9.83 -16.99 -2.95
C LEU A 125 -10.95 -16.18 -2.32
N SER A 126 -12.15 -16.74 -2.31
CA SER A 126 -13.31 -16.24 -1.57
C SER A 126 -13.86 -17.32 -0.67
N PHE A 127 -14.18 -16.93 0.56
CA PHE A 127 -14.67 -17.79 1.61
C PHE A 127 -16.06 -17.34 2.04
N SER A 128 -16.95 -18.30 2.18
CA SER A 128 -18.32 -18.14 2.67
C SER A 128 -18.68 -19.32 3.55
N LYS A 129 -19.82 -19.22 4.25
CA LYS A 129 -20.38 -20.34 5.02
C LYS A 129 -20.55 -21.64 4.21
N ASN A 130 -20.64 -21.56 2.88
CA ASN A 130 -20.93 -22.70 2.00
C ASN A 130 -19.67 -23.42 1.51
N ASN A 131 -18.51 -22.77 1.46
CA ASN A 131 -17.30 -23.34 0.87
C ASN A 131 -16.10 -23.41 1.85
N LEU A 132 -16.22 -22.80 3.03
CA LEU A 132 -15.17 -22.82 4.02
C LEU A 132 -15.06 -24.21 4.66
N THR A 133 -13.87 -24.81 4.58
CA THR A 133 -13.54 -26.05 5.27
C THR A 133 -12.26 -25.87 6.10
N LYS A 134 -12.05 -26.74 7.11
CA LYS A 134 -10.79 -26.72 7.87
C LYS A 134 -9.57 -26.92 6.97
N GLU A 135 -9.72 -27.71 5.91
CA GLU A 135 -8.66 -27.99 4.94
C GLU A 135 -8.38 -26.79 4.04
N SER A 136 -9.41 -26.11 3.54
CA SER A 136 -9.24 -24.91 2.70
C SER A 136 -8.52 -23.78 3.46
N ILE A 137 -8.81 -23.62 4.75
CA ILE A 137 -8.11 -22.67 5.63
C ILE A 137 -6.64 -23.07 5.78
N LYS A 138 -6.35 -24.32 6.14
CA LYS A 138 -4.98 -24.81 6.38
C LYS A 138 -4.08 -24.74 5.15
N LYS A 139 -4.63 -24.96 3.95
CA LYS A 139 -3.85 -24.99 2.70
C LYS A 139 -3.61 -23.61 2.11
N MET A 140 -4.35 -22.59 2.54
CA MET A 140 -4.33 -21.27 1.94
C MET A 140 -2.96 -20.60 2.02
N SER A 141 -2.35 -20.54 3.20
CA SER A 141 -1.03 -19.90 3.37
C SER A 141 0.03 -20.57 2.48
N THR A 142 0.14 -21.90 2.54
CA THR A 142 1.05 -22.67 1.69
C THR A 142 0.77 -22.46 0.19
N GLN A 143 -0.50 -22.39 -0.21
CA GLN A 143 -0.89 -22.11 -1.60
C GLN A 143 -0.42 -20.71 -2.03
N PHE A 144 -0.63 -19.69 -1.20
CA PHE A 144 -0.21 -18.32 -1.50
C PHE A 144 1.30 -18.22 -1.66
N THR A 145 2.07 -18.76 -0.71
CA THR A 145 3.53 -18.71 -0.74
C THR A 145 4.09 -19.51 -1.93
N SER A 146 3.64 -20.75 -2.13
CA SER A 146 4.17 -21.63 -3.19
C SER A 146 3.84 -21.11 -4.60
N ILE A 147 2.62 -20.62 -4.82
CA ILE A 147 2.23 -20.09 -6.14
C ILE A 147 2.91 -18.75 -6.40
N SER A 148 3.02 -17.87 -5.40
CA SER A 148 3.77 -16.61 -5.55
C SER A 148 5.24 -16.86 -5.85
N GLU A 149 5.85 -17.88 -5.22
CA GLU A 149 7.24 -18.27 -5.51
C GLU A 149 7.41 -18.71 -6.97
N GLN A 150 6.47 -19.50 -7.50
CA GLN A 150 6.47 -19.89 -8.91
C GLN A 150 6.36 -18.67 -9.84
N ILE A 151 5.47 -17.72 -9.51
CA ILE A 151 5.32 -16.48 -10.28
C ILE A 151 6.63 -15.68 -10.30
N TYR A 152 7.28 -15.47 -9.14
CA TYR A 152 8.57 -14.77 -9.09
C TYR A 152 9.65 -15.50 -9.89
N LYS A 153 9.75 -16.83 -9.77
CA LYS A 153 10.72 -17.62 -10.53
C LYS A 153 10.51 -17.48 -12.04
N LEU A 154 9.26 -17.56 -12.51
CA LEU A 154 8.93 -17.36 -13.92
C LEU A 154 9.29 -15.95 -14.38
N ALA A 155 8.91 -14.91 -13.63
CA ALA A 155 9.22 -13.52 -13.98
C ALA A 155 10.73 -13.24 -14.03
N ILE A 156 11.50 -13.75 -13.07
CA ILE A 156 12.97 -13.65 -13.03
C ILE A 156 13.61 -14.39 -14.21
N ASN A 157 13.10 -15.59 -14.55
CA ASN A 157 13.61 -16.38 -15.66
C ASN A 157 13.31 -15.73 -17.02
N ASP A 158 12.11 -15.17 -17.19
CA ASP A 158 11.68 -14.51 -18.43
C ASP A 158 12.49 -13.23 -18.69
N LYS A 159 13.03 -12.59 -17.64
CA LYS A 159 13.77 -11.30 -17.67
C LYS A 159 13.03 -10.17 -18.40
N LYS A 160 11.73 -10.35 -18.62
CA LYS A 160 10.81 -9.38 -19.22
C LYS A 160 10.04 -8.75 -18.09
N TYR A 161 10.72 -7.84 -17.40
CA TYR A 161 10.18 -7.10 -16.28
C TYR A 161 9.22 -6.03 -16.79
N LEU A 162 7.92 -6.33 -16.77
CA LEU A 162 6.87 -5.39 -17.18
C LEU A 162 6.72 -4.23 -16.20
N GLY A 163 7.23 -4.38 -14.98
CA GLY A 163 7.12 -3.39 -13.93
C GLY A 163 5.79 -3.46 -13.18
N ALA A 164 5.40 -2.32 -12.62
CA ALA A 164 4.11 -2.12 -11.98
C ALA A 164 3.53 -0.75 -12.37
N ASP A 165 2.53 -0.72 -13.25
CA ASP A 165 1.77 0.50 -13.52
C ASP A 165 0.78 0.79 -12.37
N ILE A 166 1.33 1.09 -11.19
CA ILE A 166 0.52 1.34 -9.99
C ILE A 166 -0.35 2.58 -10.18
N TRP A 167 0.14 3.60 -10.89
CA TRP A 167 -0.66 4.78 -11.19
C TRP A 167 -1.86 4.42 -12.06
N GLY A 168 -1.66 3.66 -13.15
CA GLY A 168 -2.72 3.18 -14.03
C GLY A 168 -3.68 2.24 -13.32
N PHE A 169 -3.20 1.38 -12.42
CA PHE A 169 -4.03 0.53 -11.57
C PHE A 169 -5.00 1.36 -10.72
N PHE A 170 -4.50 2.42 -10.07
CA PHE A 170 -5.34 3.33 -9.29
C PHE A 170 -6.32 4.13 -10.14
N LYS A 171 -5.94 4.51 -11.36
CA LYS A 171 -6.83 5.22 -12.27
C LYS A 171 -7.98 4.33 -12.74
N ASN A 172 -7.67 3.08 -13.13
CA ASN A 172 -8.59 2.27 -13.94
C ASN A 172 -9.25 1.12 -13.16
N LYS A 173 -8.64 0.60 -12.09
CA LYS A 173 -9.01 -0.71 -11.53
C LYS A 173 -9.24 -0.72 -10.01
N VAL A 174 -8.58 0.16 -9.25
CA VAL A 174 -8.58 0.07 -7.77
C VAL A 174 -9.98 0.09 -7.14
N LYS A 175 -10.93 0.86 -7.71
CA LYS A 175 -12.29 0.92 -7.19
C LYS A 175 -13.02 -0.40 -7.39
N ASP A 176 -13.00 -0.91 -8.61
CA ASP A 176 -13.76 -2.11 -8.96
C ASP A 176 -13.14 -3.37 -8.35
N TYR A 177 -11.82 -3.40 -8.20
CA TYR A 177 -11.09 -4.61 -7.79
C TYR A 177 -10.86 -4.64 -6.28
N CYS A 178 -10.58 -3.49 -5.66
CA CYS A 178 -10.15 -3.44 -4.27
C CYS A 178 -11.23 -2.93 -3.32
N ILE A 179 -12.36 -2.37 -3.78
CA ILE A 179 -13.42 -1.88 -2.88
C ILE A 179 -14.68 -2.73 -3.04
N LYS A 180 -15.02 -3.46 -1.96
CA LYS A 180 -16.27 -4.21 -1.84
C LYS A 180 -17.15 -3.56 -0.75
N PRO A 181 -18.46 -3.36 -1.01
CA PRO A 181 -19.39 -2.86 0.00
C PRO A 181 -19.40 -3.78 1.23
N ASP A 182 -19.59 -3.20 2.43
CA ASP A 182 -19.68 -3.93 3.70
C ASP A 182 -18.43 -4.75 4.10
N HIS A 183 -17.29 -4.47 3.47
CA HIS A 183 -15.99 -5.06 3.81
C HIS A 183 -15.03 -3.99 4.32
N ARG A 184 -14.10 -4.43 5.18
CA ARG A 184 -12.85 -3.71 5.39
C ARG A 184 -11.94 -4.03 4.21
N ASN A 185 -11.72 -3.05 3.36
CA ASN A 185 -10.91 -3.21 2.15
C ASN A 185 -9.47 -2.81 2.42
N ILE A 186 -8.54 -3.74 2.23
CA ILE A 186 -7.11 -3.52 2.47
C ILE A 186 -6.35 -3.87 1.20
N LEU A 187 -5.62 -2.91 0.65
CA LEU A 187 -4.70 -3.11 -0.47
C LEU A 187 -3.26 -3.07 0.03
N PHE A 188 -2.58 -4.21 -0.06
CA PHE A 188 -1.13 -4.30 0.08
C PHE A 188 -0.47 -4.04 -1.27
N ILE A 189 0.57 -3.21 -1.31
CA ILE A 189 1.39 -2.96 -2.50
C ILE A 189 2.82 -3.36 -2.15
N LEU A 190 3.38 -4.34 -2.87
CA LEU A 190 4.76 -4.78 -2.69
C LEU A 190 5.60 -4.20 -3.82
N THR A 191 6.45 -3.22 -3.49
CA THR A 191 7.25 -2.44 -4.46
C THR A 191 8.50 -1.89 -3.77
N ASP A 192 9.51 -1.49 -4.55
CA ASP A 192 10.68 -0.78 -4.01
C ASP A 192 10.41 0.71 -3.71
N GLY A 193 9.22 1.20 -4.08
CA GLY A 193 8.76 2.55 -3.77
C GLY A 193 8.81 3.52 -4.95
N TYR A 194 9.49 3.16 -6.04
CA TYR A 194 9.55 3.98 -7.24
C TYR A 194 8.36 3.67 -8.15
N MET A 195 7.32 4.51 -8.08
CA MET A 195 6.19 4.42 -9.01
C MET A 195 6.69 4.72 -10.42
N PHE A 196 6.73 3.74 -11.32
CA PHE A 196 7.18 3.95 -12.70
C PHE A 196 6.64 2.88 -13.64
N HIS A 197 6.10 3.31 -14.78
CA HIS A 197 5.81 2.46 -15.93
C HIS A 197 5.91 3.30 -17.20
N GLU A 198 6.41 2.73 -18.29
CA GLU A 198 6.70 3.47 -19.52
C GLU A 198 5.42 4.05 -20.15
N ASP A 199 4.38 3.23 -20.29
CA ASP A 199 3.11 3.62 -20.93
C ASP A 199 2.26 4.61 -20.11
N SER A 200 2.59 4.82 -18.84
CA SER A 200 1.87 5.75 -17.97
C SER A 200 2.75 6.88 -17.49
N LYS A 201 3.91 7.12 -18.12
CA LYS A 201 4.85 8.19 -17.75
C LYS A 201 4.46 9.55 -18.33
N PHE A 202 4.03 10.48 -17.49
CA PHE A 202 3.74 11.87 -17.88
C PHE A 202 3.86 12.84 -16.70
N MET A 203 3.72 14.15 -16.99
CA MET A 203 3.70 15.22 -16.01
C MET A 203 2.54 16.19 -16.25
N GLU A 204 2.00 16.74 -15.16
CA GLU A 204 1.01 17.82 -15.17
C GLU A 204 1.47 18.92 -14.23
N GLY A 205 1.94 20.03 -14.80
CA GLY A 205 2.62 21.09 -14.04
C GLY A 205 3.82 20.52 -13.28
N ASN A 206 3.82 20.69 -11.96
CA ASN A 206 4.89 20.20 -11.07
C ASN A 206 4.64 18.77 -10.54
N ARG A 207 3.63 18.06 -11.05
CA ARG A 207 3.31 16.69 -10.63
C ARG A 207 3.65 15.69 -11.72
N SER A 208 4.00 14.48 -11.34
CA SER A 208 4.35 13.39 -12.25
C SER A 208 3.50 12.15 -11.97
N SER A 209 3.28 11.28 -12.94
CA SER A 209 2.72 9.94 -12.69
C SER A 209 3.76 8.93 -12.19
N TYR A 210 5.02 9.37 -12.08
CA TYR A 210 6.17 8.52 -11.78
C TYR A 210 7.13 9.20 -10.81
N LEU A 211 7.96 8.40 -10.14
CA LEU A 211 9.06 8.82 -9.29
C LEU A 211 10.24 7.89 -9.53
N THR A 212 11.41 8.48 -9.78
CA THR A 212 12.66 7.75 -9.93
C THR A 212 13.77 8.51 -9.22
N SER A 213 14.88 7.85 -8.88
CA SER A 213 16.03 8.54 -8.28
C SER A 213 16.57 9.70 -9.13
N PRO A 214 16.67 9.59 -10.47
CA PRO A 214 16.98 10.74 -11.33
C PRO A 214 16.01 11.91 -11.20
N LEU A 215 14.71 11.66 -11.05
CA LEU A 215 13.72 12.73 -10.85
C LEU A 215 13.91 13.40 -9.49
N ILE A 216 14.11 12.62 -8.42
CA ILE A 216 14.38 13.15 -7.06
C ILE A 216 15.59 14.10 -7.09
N LYS A 217 16.66 13.71 -7.80
CA LYS A 217 17.85 14.54 -8.00
C LYS A 217 17.54 15.80 -8.82
N ALA A 218 16.82 15.66 -9.93
CA ALA A 218 16.45 16.80 -10.79
C ALA A 218 15.61 17.85 -10.06
N LEU A 219 14.72 17.40 -9.16
CA LEU A 219 13.89 18.26 -8.31
C LEU A 219 14.62 18.82 -7.07
N LYS A 220 15.91 18.48 -6.89
CA LYS A 220 16.76 18.89 -5.77
C LYS A 220 16.22 18.47 -4.40
N LEU A 221 15.60 17.29 -4.32
CA LEU A 221 14.99 16.75 -3.09
C LEU A 221 15.97 15.91 -2.26
N GLN A 222 17.28 16.11 -2.40
CA GLN A 222 18.33 15.30 -1.77
C GLN A 222 18.91 15.93 -0.50
N SER A 223 18.16 16.83 0.14
CA SER A 223 18.57 17.54 1.35
C SER A 223 17.42 17.59 2.36
N SER A 224 17.70 18.06 3.58
CA SER A 224 16.70 18.29 4.63
C SER A 224 15.55 19.22 4.19
N GLU A 225 15.78 20.05 3.18
CA GLU A 225 14.77 20.98 2.64
C GLU A 225 13.72 20.30 1.75
N TYR A 226 13.79 18.98 1.53
CA TYR A 226 12.85 18.28 0.66
C TYR A 226 11.38 18.51 1.05
N CYS A 227 11.05 18.50 2.36
CA CYS A 227 9.67 18.69 2.84
C CYS A 227 9.16 20.10 2.46
N ASN A 228 10.01 21.13 2.52
CA ASN A 228 9.67 22.51 2.13
C ASN A 228 9.52 22.62 0.62
N LEU A 229 10.47 22.09 -0.15
CA LEU A 229 10.44 22.14 -1.61
C LEU A 229 9.22 21.42 -2.20
N ILE A 230 8.85 20.25 -1.67
CA ILE A 230 7.65 19.52 -2.09
C ILE A 230 6.40 20.40 -1.91
N LYS A 231 6.27 21.08 -0.77
CA LYS A 231 5.12 21.94 -0.46
C LYS A 231 5.09 23.20 -1.32
N GLU A 232 6.19 23.96 -1.33
CA GLU A 232 6.28 25.25 -2.01
C GLU A 232 6.15 25.13 -3.53
N LYS A 233 6.73 24.08 -4.11
CA LYS A 233 6.67 23.85 -5.56
C LYS A 233 5.48 22.99 -5.96
N GLY A 234 4.76 22.39 -5.02
CA GLY A 234 3.63 21.50 -5.30
C GLY A 234 4.05 20.21 -6.00
N TYR A 235 5.26 19.70 -5.70
CA TYR A 235 5.73 18.41 -6.22
C TYR A 235 4.92 17.27 -5.63
N GLY A 236 4.72 16.22 -6.42
CA GLY A 236 4.01 15.02 -5.99
C GLY A 236 3.49 14.23 -7.17
N PHE A 237 2.73 13.19 -6.86
CA PHE A 237 2.10 12.41 -7.90
C PHE A 237 0.86 13.10 -8.49
N VAL A 238 0.62 12.91 -9.79
CA VAL A 238 -0.67 13.24 -10.43
C VAL A 238 -1.75 12.37 -9.80
N LYS A 239 -2.86 12.98 -9.41
CA LYS A 239 -3.98 12.28 -8.80
C LYS A 239 -4.58 11.29 -9.81
N ALA A 240 -4.65 10.02 -9.45
CA ALA A 240 -5.18 8.99 -10.36
C ALA A 240 -6.70 8.86 -10.30
N THR A 241 -7.30 9.07 -9.12
CA THR A 241 -8.75 8.94 -8.90
C THR A 241 -9.21 9.67 -7.63
N GLU A 242 -10.48 9.52 -7.27
CA GLU A 242 -11.12 10.14 -6.10
C GLU A 242 -11.99 9.17 -5.32
N GLY A 243 -12.26 9.49 -4.05
CA GLY A 243 -13.29 8.79 -3.26
C GLY A 243 -12.88 7.42 -2.72
N LEU A 244 -11.61 7.25 -2.35
CA LEU A 244 -11.09 5.98 -1.79
C LEU A 244 -11.29 5.87 -0.27
N THR A 245 -12.35 6.47 0.28
CA THR A 245 -12.57 6.54 1.74
C THR A 245 -12.79 5.19 2.42
N ASN A 246 -13.17 4.18 1.64
CA ASN A 246 -13.43 2.82 2.12
C ASN A 246 -12.27 1.87 1.80
N LEU A 247 -11.10 2.40 1.46
CA LEU A 247 -9.90 1.64 1.16
C LEU A 247 -8.78 2.02 2.13
N GLU A 248 -8.17 1.01 2.71
CA GLU A 248 -6.89 1.08 3.41
C GLU A 248 -5.77 0.65 2.45
N VAL A 249 -4.62 1.32 2.49
CA VAL A 249 -3.45 0.96 1.65
C VAL A 249 -2.22 0.79 2.53
N VAL A 250 -1.51 -0.33 2.34
CA VAL A 250 -0.25 -0.64 3.02
C VAL A 250 0.83 -0.88 1.96
N ILE A 251 1.90 -0.11 2.01
CA ILE A 251 3.02 -0.24 1.06
C ILE A 251 4.20 -0.89 1.78
N LEU A 252 4.70 -1.99 1.23
CA LEU A 252 5.78 -2.80 1.77
C LEU A 252 6.92 -2.91 0.76
N GLY A 253 8.15 -3.03 1.26
CA GLY A 253 9.31 -3.34 0.42
C GLY A 253 10.12 -2.14 -0.06
N ILE A 254 9.90 -0.94 0.52
CA ILE A 254 10.58 0.28 0.07
C ILE A 254 12.11 0.11 0.16
N ASN A 255 12.79 0.30 -0.96
CA ASN A 255 14.23 0.10 -1.09
C ASN A 255 14.84 1.30 -1.84
N PRO A 256 15.08 2.42 -1.14
CA PRO A 256 15.58 3.63 -1.76
C PRO A 256 17.02 3.45 -2.28
N ALA A 257 17.36 4.20 -3.33
CA ALA A 257 18.72 4.26 -3.85
C ALA A 257 19.72 4.66 -2.76
N LYS A 258 20.89 4.02 -2.77
CA LYS A 258 21.98 4.30 -1.83
C LYS A 258 22.64 5.65 -2.14
N GLY A 259 23.21 6.27 -1.11
CA GLY A 259 24.01 7.50 -1.25
C GLY A 259 23.23 8.81 -1.02
N ASN A 260 21.90 8.76 -0.94
CA ASN A 260 21.07 9.88 -0.49
C ASN A 260 20.27 9.48 0.76
N PRO A 261 20.58 10.04 1.94
CA PRO A 261 19.88 9.68 3.18
C PRO A 261 18.40 10.13 3.19
N PHE A 262 18.00 11.06 2.33
CA PHE A 262 16.64 11.57 2.25
C PHE A 262 15.77 10.85 1.22
N GLU A 263 16.33 9.92 0.43
CA GLU A 263 15.63 9.28 -0.69
C GLU A 263 14.36 8.56 -0.23
N GLY A 264 14.46 7.77 0.85
CA GLY A 264 13.31 7.08 1.43
C GLY A 264 12.26 8.02 1.99
N ASP A 265 12.68 9.15 2.57
CA ASP A 265 11.76 10.16 3.10
C ASP A 265 10.99 10.87 1.98
N VAL A 266 11.63 11.14 0.85
CA VAL A 266 10.98 11.69 -0.35
C VAL A 266 9.97 10.70 -0.92
N ILE A 267 10.35 9.42 -1.08
CA ILE A 267 9.44 8.36 -1.53
C ILE A 267 8.22 8.30 -0.60
N ASN A 268 8.44 8.28 0.72
CA ASN A 268 7.38 8.28 1.70
C ASN A 268 6.44 9.49 1.54
N ALA A 269 6.99 10.70 1.44
CA ALA A 269 6.20 11.91 1.28
C ALA A 269 5.33 11.88 0.00
N PHE A 270 5.89 11.42 -1.12
CA PHE A 270 5.16 11.28 -2.38
C PHE A 270 3.98 10.32 -2.26
N TRP A 271 4.20 9.12 -1.71
CA TRP A 271 3.14 8.13 -1.49
C TRP A 271 2.07 8.61 -0.52
N THR A 272 2.48 9.13 0.64
CA THR A 272 1.54 9.62 1.67
C THR A 272 0.66 10.74 1.11
N ASN A 273 1.24 11.75 0.46
CA ASN A 273 0.49 12.87 -0.09
C ASN A 273 -0.47 12.42 -1.20
N TRP A 274 -0.05 11.47 -2.05
CA TRP A 274 -0.87 10.97 -3.14
C TRP A 274 -2.09 10.17 -2.63
N LEU A 275 -1.87 9.22 -1.72
CA LEU A 275 -2.95 8.45 -1.11
C LEU A 275 -3.94 9.36 -0.36
N GLN A 276 -3.44 10.34 0.39
CA GLN A 276 -4.28 11.34 1.05
C GLN A 276 -5.09 12.16 0.06
N SER A 277 -4.51 12.58 -1.06
CA SER A 277 -5.21 13.35 -2.08
C SER A 277 -6.41 12.60 -2.69
N MET A 278 -6.39 11.26 -2.65
CA MET A 278 -7.46 10.38 -3.14
C MET A 278 -8.45 9.96 -2.04
N ASN A 279 -8.31 10.50 -0.83
CA ASN A 279 -9.12 10.22 0.36
C ASN A 279 -8.97 8.79 0.92
N VAL A 280 -7.82 8.13 0.72
CA VAL A 280 -7.52 6.85 1.38
C VAL A 280 -7.49 7.05 2.90
N LYS A 281 -8.24 6.22 3.65
CA LYS A 281 -8.33 6.28 5.12
C LYS A 281 -7.71 5.01 5.70
N GLY A 282 -6.71 5.13 6.59
CA GLY A 282 -6.12 3.95 7.24
C GLY A 282 -4.93 4.32 8.14
N PRO A 283 -4.62 3.52 9.17
CA PRO A 283 -3.60 3.86 10.17
C PRO A 283 -2.15 3.72 9.68
N ILE A 284 -1.90 3.03 8.56
CA ILE A 284 -0.57 3.00 7.92
C ILE A 284 -0.60 3.94 6.71
N THR A 285 -0.20 5.19 6.94
CA THR A 285 0.06 6.15 5.86
C THR A 285 1.55 6.18 5.47
N LYS A 286 2.41 5.48 6.21
CA LYS A 286 3.86 5.46 5.97
C LYS A 286 4.26 4.14 5.30
N PRO A 287 4.81 4.19 4.08
CA PRO A 287 5.42 3.03 3.45
C PRO A 287 6.51 2.39 4.33
N MET A 288 6.59 1.07 4.31
CA MET A 288 7.56 0.30 5.12
C MET A 288 8.74 -0.13 4.27
N SER A 289 9.94 0.07 4.80
CA SER A 289 11.18 -0.37 4.16
C SER A 289 11.19 -1.87 3.90
N ALA A 290 11.97 -2.31 2.92
CA ALA A 290 12.30 -3.71 2.71
C ALA A 290 13.12 -4.23 3.89
N ASP A 291 12.47 -4.64 4.97
CA ASP A 291 13.08 -5.27 6.14
C ASP A 291 12.96 -6.81 6.05
N LEU A 292 13.59 -7.55 6.95
CA LEU A 292 13.41 -9.00 7.01
C LEU A 292 11.94 -9.35 7.36
N PRO A 293 11.37 -10.42 6.78
CA PRO A 293 10.00 -10.84 7.08
C PRO A 293 9.72 -11.01 8.58
N SER A 294 10.69 -11.49 9.36
CA SER A 294 10.58 -11.62 10.82
C SER A 294 10.27 -10.32 11.55
N ASN A 295 10.69 -9.17 11.00
CA ASN A 295 10.48 -7.86 11.60
C ASN A 295 9.13 -7.27 11.22
N LEU A 296 8.68 -7.50 9.98
CA LEU A 296 7.39 -7.00 9.49
C LEU A 296 6.21 -7.91 9.85
N ASP A 297 6.44 -9.20 10.09
CA ASP A 297 5.37 -10.14 10.47
C ASP A 297 4.49 -9.62 11.63
N PRO A 298 5.02 -9.26 12.82
CA PRO A 298 4.17 -8.78 13.91
C PRO A 298 3.40 -7.51 13.54
N VAL A 299 3.94 -6.68 12.65
CA VAL A 299 3.27 -5.46 12.17
C VAL A 299 2.11 -5.79 11.23
N ILE A 300 2.33 -6.70 10.28
CA ILE A 300 1.31 -7.19 9.34
C ILE A 300 0.20 -7.93 10.08
N GLN A 301 0.57 -8.88 10.97
CA GLN A 301 -0.38 -9.63 11.80
C GLN A 301 -1.27 -8.69 12.61
N LYS A 302 -0.65 -7.70 13.27
CA LYS A 302 -1.38 -6.70 14.05
C LYS A 302 -2.29 -5.86 13.18
N TYR A 303 -1.85 -5.42 12.00
CA TYR A 303 -2.65 -4.55 11.14
C TYR A 303 -3.94 -5.20 10.65
N ILE A 304 -3.86 -6.47 10.21
CA ILE A 304 -5.02 -7.20 9.68
C ILE A 304 -5.96 -7.61 10.81
N ASN A 305 -5.44 -8.01 11.97
CA ASN A 305 -6.25 -8.50 13.09
C ASN A 305 -6.70 -7.41 14.09
N TYR A 306 -6.41 -6.12 13.81
CA TYR A 306 -6.85 -4.96 14.61
C TYR A 306 -8.29 -4.54 14.32
#